data_AF-A0A4U5LVZ2-F1
#
_entry.id   AF-A0A4U5LVZ2-F1
#
_cell.length_a   1.000
_cell.length_b   1.000
_cell.length_c   1.000
_cell.angle_alpha   90.00
_cell.angle_beta   90.00
_cell.angle_gamma   90.00
#
_symmetry.space_group_name_H-M   'P 1'
#
loop_
_entity.id
_entity.type
_entity.pdbx_description
1 polymer ?
#
loop_
_entity_poly.entity_id
_entity_poly.type
_entity_poly.pdbx_seq_one_letter_code
_entity_poly.pdbx_strand_id
1 'polypeptide(L)'
;MPNTSVFLFYPNLVGYARIVLAIVAFSAMVENPLRASFCYFLSAALDAIDGHLARMYNQGSRFGAMLDQLTDRCAFMALLMALCHFYPRWMFWLQMTAVIDIASHWLHLHATDLTRKNTHKSSNNPVLNLYYTSRSFLFFMCFGNEAFFGLLYINAFWQGPALVGGVHLMGLIAFIFFPVAFVKTLISLVHLVTASQTVVEHDVELINSRKK
;
A
#
# COMPACT_ATOMS: atom_id res chain seq x y z
N MET A 1 -25.48 11.44 25.51
CA MET A 1 -25.11 10.36 24.57
C MET A 1 -23.74 9.88 24.99
N PRO A 2 -23.44 8.59 25.18
CA PRO A 2 -22.05 8.22 25.38
C PRO A 2 -21.32 8.52 24.06
N ASN A 3 -20.65 9.68 24.03
CA ASN A 3 -19.85 10.21 22.94
C ASN A 3 -18.69 9.25 22.70
N THR A 4 -18.92 8.15 22.00
CA THR A 4 -17.84 7.31 21.51
C THR A 4 -17.25 8.04 20.32
N SER A 5 -16.28 8.92 20.59
CA SER A 5 -15.53 9.62 19.56
C SER A 5 -14.92 8.58 18.62
N VAL A 6 -15.26 8.64 17.33
CA VAL A 6 -14.72 7.73 16.31
C VAL A 6 -13.18 7.68 16.39
N PHE A 7 -12.54 8.79 16.75
CA PHE A 7 -11.09 8.87 16.99
C PHE A 7 -10.54 7.87 18.01
N LEU A 8 -11.35 7.42 18.98
CA LEU A 8 -10.97 6.53 20.08
C LEU A 8 -11.41 5.07 19.85
N PHE A 9 -11.90 4.73 18.66
CA PHE A 9 -12.15 3.34 18.32
C PHE A 9 -10.87 2.51 18.41
N TYR A 10 -10.97 1.28 18.94
CA TYR A 10 -9.83 0.38 19.08
C TYR A 10 -8.98 0.23 17.80
N PRO A 11 -9.56 0.04 16.59
CA PRO A 11 -8.77 0.01 15.36
C PRO A 11 -8.01 1.32 15.10
N ASN A 12 -8.59 2.48 15.42
CA ASN A 12 -7.94 3.77 15.18
C ASN A 12 -6.78 4.02 16.15
N LEU A 13 -6.89 3.53 17.39
CA LEU A 13 -5.78 3.57 18.35
C LEU A 13 -4.59 2.74 17.87
N VAL A 14 -4.85 1.57 17.27
CA VAL A 14 -3.81 0.75 16.62
C VAL A 14 -3.24 1.48 15.40
N GLY A 15 -4.08 2.14 14.59
CA GLY A 15 -3.63 3.01 13.50
C GLY A 15 -2.68 4.13 13.96
N TYR A 16 -2.94 4.78 15.09
CA TYR A 16 -2.00 5.78 15.64
C TYR A 16 -0.69 5.14 16.10
N ALA A 17 -0.74 3.95 16.71
CA ALA A 17 0.47 3.21 17.06
C ALA A 17 1.29 2.86 15.82
N ARG A 18 0.64 2.47 14.71
CA ARG A 18 1.30 2.23 13.41
C ARG A 18 2.01 3.47 12.88
N ILE A 19 1.37 4.65 12.98
CA ILE A 19 1.99 5.92 12.60
C ILE A 19 3.24 6.21 13.43
N VAL A 20 3.18 6.03 14.75
CA VAL A 20 4.34 6.22 15.63
C VAL A 20 5.47 5.25 15.25
N LEU A 21 5.15 3.97 15.04
CA LEU A 21 6.13 2.97 14.60
C LEU A 21 6.74 3.33 13.25
N ALA A 22 5.95 3.83 12.30
CA ALA A 22 6.42 4.27 11.00
C ALA A 22 7.39 5.46 11.13
N ILE A 23 7.07 6.47 11.95
CA ILE A 23 7.96 7.61 12.21
C ILE A 23 9.30 7.14 12.82
N VAL A 24 9.25 6.23 13.79
CA VAL A 24 10.46 5.63 14.36
C VAL A 24 11.25 4.85 13.31
N ALA A 25 10.58 4.12 12.41
CA ALA A 25 11.24 3.45 11.31
C ALA A 25 11.94 4.45 10.38
N PHE A 26 11.26 5.52 9.96
CA PHE A 26 11.78 6.51 9.02
C PHE A 26 13.02 7.21 9.56
N SER A 27 13.01 7.59 10.83
CA SER A 27 14.18 8.20 11.48
C SER A 27 15.37 7.26 11.58
N ALA A 28 15.15 5.95 11.62
CA ALA A 28 16.21 4.95 11.74
C ALA A 28 16.69 4.38 10.40
N MET A 29 16.03 4.69 9.28
CA MET A 29 16.22 4.00 7.99
C MET A 29 17.65 4.06 7.43
N VAL A 30 18.43 5.10 7.75
CA VAL A 30 19.81 5.24 7.28
C VAL A 30 20.82 4.79 8.35
N GLU A 31 20.57 5.14 9.61
CA GLU A 31 21.53 4.96 10.71
C GLU A 31 21.45 3.59 11.38
N ASN A 32 20.24 3.03 11.53
CA ASN A 32 20.01 1.80 12.27
C ASN A 32 19.02 0.89 11.53
N PRO A 33 19.51 0.08 10.57
CA PRO A 33 18.64 -0.73 9.72
C PRO A 33 17.82 -1.76 10.48
N LEU A 34 18.36 -2.31 11.58
CA LEU A 34 17.65 -3.29 12.40
C LEU A 34 16.44 -2.66 13.09
N ARG A 35 16.62 -1.49 13.72
CA ARG A 35 15.50 -0.76 14.34
C ARG A 35 14.47 -0.35 13.31
N ALA A 36 14.91 0.15 12.16
CA ALA A 36 14.02 0.55 11.08
C ALA A 36 13.19 -0.62 10.55
N SER A 37 13.83 -1.74 10.18
CA SER A 37 13.13 -2.94 9.71
C SER A 37 12.16 -3.49 10.76
N PHE A 38 12.58 -3.59 12.03
CA PHE A 38 11.71 -4.08 13.08
C PHE A 38 10.45 -3.21 13.24
N CYS A 39 10.61 -1.89 13.39
CA CYS A 39 9.47 -0.98 13.54
C CYS A 39 8.58 -0.96 12.29
N TYR A 40 9.18 -1.03 11.10
CA TYR A 40 8.46 -1.04 9.82
C TYR A 40 7.59 -2.31 9.67
N PHE A 41 8.18 -3.50 9.82
CA PHE A 41 7.45 -4.76 9.71
C PHE A 41 6.45 -4.95 10.85
N LEU A 42 6.75 -4.44 12.05
CA LEU A 42 5.77 -4.44 13.15
C LEU A 42 4.57 -3.55 12.81
N SER A 43 4.79 -2.35 12.26
CA SER A 43 3.71 -1.47 11.80
C SER A 43 2.85 -2.14 10.72
N ALA A 44 3.48 -2.81 9.74
CA ALA A 44 2.79 -3.57 8.70
C ALA A 44 2.03 -4.79 9.27
N ALA A 45 2.52 -5.44 10.33
CA ALA A 45 1.81 -6.55 10.96
C ALA A 45 0.57 -6.09 11.75
N LEU A 46 0.62 -4.90 12.37
CA LEU A 46 -0.50 -4.31 13.10
C LEU A 46 -1.69 -3.93 12.19
N ASP A 47 -1.45 -3.73 10.90
CA ASP A 47 -2.49 -3.52 9.87
C ASP A 47 -3.55 -4.63 9.87
N ALA A 48 -3.10 -5.89 9.90
CA ALA A 48 -4.02 -7.01 9.95
C ALA A 48 -4.85 -7.02 11.24
N ILE A 49 -4.31 -6.46 12.33
CA ILE A 49 -4.95 -6.41 13.64
C ILE A 49 -6.03 -5.33 13.69
N ASP A 50 -5.78 -4.12 13.19
CA ASP A 50 -6.82 -3.08 13.20
C ASP A 50 -8.03 -3.47 12.34
N GLY A 51 -7.81 -4.06 11.16
CA GLY A 51 -8.88 -4.57 10.32
C GLY A 51 -9.62 -5.76 10.95
N HIS A 52 -8.95 -6.54 11.80
CA HIS A 52 -9.60 -7.58 12.59
C HIS A 52 -10.45 -6.99 13.73
N LEU A 53 -9.91 -6.03 14.48
CA LEU A 53 -10.59 -5.34 15.57
C LEU A 53 -11.82 -4.56 15.07
N ALA A 54 -11.71 -3.88 13.92
CA ALA A 54 -12.83 -3.15 13.31
C ALA A 54 -14.02 -4.08 13.02
N ARG A 55 -13.77 -5.31 12.57
CA ARG A 55 -14.81 -6.33 12.31
C ARG A 55 -15.34 -6.96 13.59
N MET A 56 -14.44 -7.30 14.53
CA MET A 56 -14.83 -7.96 15.79
C MET A 56 -15.70 -7.03 16.65
N TYR A 57 -15.33 -5.76 16.78
CA TYR A 57 -16.03 -4.79 17.62
C TYR A 57 -17.09 -3.98 16.86
N ASN A 58 -17.31 -4.28 15.58
CA ASN A 58 -18.21 -3.51 14.69
C ASN A 58 -17.92 -2.00 14.71
N GLN A 59 -16.63 -1.63 14.75
CA GLN A 59 -16.11 -0.26 14.83
C GLN A 59 -15.54 0.22 13.48
N GLY A 60 -16.06 -0.31 12.38
CA GLY A 60 -15.71 0.16 11.04
C GLY A 60 -16.15 1.62 10.83
N SER A 61 -15.23 2.47 10.36
CA SER A 61 -15.53 3.89 10.09
C SER A 61 -14.81 4.38 8.84
N ARG A 62 -15.35 5.39 8.15
CA ARG A 62 -14.70 6.01 6.99
C ARG A 62 -13.35 6.62 7.38
N PHE A 63 -13.29 7.28 8.53
CA PHE A 63 -12.04 7.84 9.06
C PHE A 63 -10.98 6.76 9.27
N GLY A 64 -11.32 5.65 9.93
CA GLY A 64 -10.37 4.55 10.15
C GLY A 64 -9.86 3.93 8.86
N ALA A 65 -10.75 3.70 7.89
CA ALA A 65 -10.36 3.19 6.57
C ALA A 65 -9.44 4.14 5.80
N MET A 66 -9.67 5.45 5.90
CA MET A 66 -8.78 6.45 5.28
C MET A 66 -7.43 6.55 6.00
N LEU A 67 -7.43 6.48 7.33
CA LEU A 67 -6.21 6.52 8.16
C LEU A 67 -5.31 5.33 7.85
N ASP A 68 -5.90 4.14 7.77
CA ASP A 68 -5.24 2.89 7.41
C ASP A 68 -4.55 2.98 6.04
N GLN A 69 -5.33 3.25 4.99
CA GLN A 69 -4.82 3.35 3.63
C GLN A 69 -3.71 4.43 3.51
N LEU A 70 -3.88 5.58 4.16
CA LEU A 70 -2.87 6.65 4.12
C LEU A 70 -1.58 6.24 4.84
N THR A 71 -1.68 5.57 5.99
CA THR A 71 -0.51 5.12 6.77
C THR A 71 0.34 4.15 5.96
N ASP A 72 -0.31 3.19 5.28
CA ASP A 72 0.36 2.26 4.38
C ASP A 72 1.09 2.94 3.23
N ARG A 73 0.44 3.92 2.58
CA ARG A 73 1.06 4.63 1.46
C ARG A 73 2.27 5.45 1.92
N CYS A 74 2.15 6.15 3.05
CA CYS A 74 3.26 6.90 3.64
C CYS A 74 4.44 6.00 4.01
N ALA A 75 4.17 4.82 4.61
CA ALA A 75 5.20 3.85 4.95
C ALA A 75 5.94 3.35 3.70
N PHE A 76 5.19 2.92 2.69
CA PHE A 76 5.75 2.41 1.44
C PHE A 76 6.56 3.49 0.70
N MET A 77 6.07 4.73 0.65
CA MET A 77 6.82 5.86 0.09
C MET A 77 8.14 6.11 0.80
N ALA A 78 8.14 6.12 2.13
CA ALA A 78 9.37 6.34 2.90
C ALA A 78 10.40 5.24 2.65
N LEU A 79 9.95 3.98 2.54
CA LEU A 79 10.81 2.87 2.13
C LEU A 79 11.42 3.10 0.75
N LEU A 80 10.62 3.50 -0.25
CA LEU A 80 11.10 3.82 -1.59
C LEU A 80 12.08 5.01 -1.61
N MET A 81 11.86 6.03 -0.77
CA MET A 81 12.79 7.15 -0.61
C MET A 81 14.14 6.70 -0.05
N ALA A 82 14.15 5.84 0.97
CA ALA A 82 15.38 5.24 1.50
C ALA A 82 16.08 4.40 0.42
N LEU A 83 15.33 3.63 -0.37
CA LEU A 83 15.89 2.87 -1.49
C LEU A 83 16.48 3.78 -2.59
N CYS A 84 15.89 4.94 -2.86
CA CYS A 84 16.48 5.92 -3.79
C CYS A 84 17.85 6.40 -3.30
N HIS A 85 18.03 6.56 -1.98
CA HIS A 85 19.31 6.91 -1.38
C HIS A 85 20.34 5.78 -1.53
N PHE A 86 19.97 4.53 -1.28
CA PHE A 86 20.89 3.38 -1.38
C PHE A 86 21.19 2.94 -2.82
N TYR A 87 20.22 3.09 -3.74
CA TYR A 87 20.30 2.63 -5.11
C TYR A 87 20.05 3.78 -6.11
N PRO A 88 20.90 4.82 -6.15
CA PRO A 88 20.66 6.03 -6.94
C PRO A 88 20.55 5.76 -8.45
N ARG A 89 21.19 4.70 -8.95
CA ARG A 89 21.10 4.28 -10.37
C ARG A 89 19.68 3.87 -10.78
N TRP A 90 18.86 3.42 -9.83
CA TRP A 90 17.49 2.96 -10.05
C TRP A 90 16.43 3.98 -9.62
N MET A 91 16.86 5.17 -9.19
CA MET A 91 16.01 6.21 -8.62
C MET A 91 14.79 6.53 -9.48
N PHE A 92 14.98 6.69 -10.80
CA PHE A 92 13.86 6.98 -11.71
C PHE A 92 12.74 5.93 -11.61
N TRP A 93 13.09 4.64 -11.63
CA TRP A 93 12.11 3.56 -11.56
C TRP A 93 11.43 3.48 -10.19
N LEU A 94 12.18 3.66 -9.11
CA LEU A 94 11.61 3.72 -7.75
C LEU A 94 10.65 4.90 -7.57
N GLN A 95 10.99 6.07 -8.12
CA GLN A 95 10.12 7.24 -8.15
C GLN A 95 8.85 6.98 -8.96
N MET A 96 8.96 6.34 -10.14
CA MET A 96 7.79 5.98 -10.93
C MET A 96 6.87 5.02 -10.18
N THR A 97 7.40 4.00 -9.49
CA THR A 97 6.60 3.12 -8.65
C THR A 97 5.87 3.90 -7.55
N ALA A 98 6.54 4.82 -6.85
CA ALA A 98 5.92 5.65 -5.83
C ALA A 98 4.79 6.52 -6.39
N VAL A 99 5.04 7.21 -7.50
CA VAL A 99 4.07 8.11 -8.14
C VAL A 99 2.83 7.35 -8.62
N ILE A 100 3.05 6.22 -9.31
CA ILE A 100 1.96 5.38 -9.80
C ILE A 100 1.11 4.88 -8.64
N ASP A 101 1.74 4.38 -7.57
CA ASP A 101 1.02 3.82 -6.42
C ASP A 101 0.15 4.87 -5.71
N ILE A 102 0.69 6.07 -5.46
CA ILE A 102 -0.06 7.17 -4.84
C ILE A 102 -1.19 7.62 -5.76
N ALA A 103 -0.89 7.91 -7.03
CA ALA A 103 -1.87 8.44 -7.97
C ALA A 103 -3.04 7.46 -8.18
N SER A 104 -2.75 6.17 -8.34
CA SER A 104 -3.78 5.15 -8.54
C SER A 104 -4.70 5.04 -7.33
N HIS A 105 -4.14 4.99 -6.13
CA HIS A 105 -4.93 4.82 -4.90
C HIS A 105 -5.71 6.08 -4.53
N TRP A 106 -5.13 7.26 -4.73
CA TRP A 106 -5.79 8.53 -4.48
C TRP A 106 -7.01 8.70 -5.39
N LEU A 107 -6.85 8.50 -6.70
CA LEU A 107 -7.96 8.62 -7.64
C LEU A 107 -9.03 7.55 -7.42
N HIS A 108 -8.62 6.31 -7.12
CA HIS A 108 -9.56 5.22 -6.81
C HIS A 108 -10.39 5.50 -5.55
N LEU A 109 -9.78 6.08 -4.51
CA LEU A 109 -10.47 6.46 -3.29
C LEU A 109 -11.52 7.55 -3.57
N HIS A 110 -11.17 8.60 -4.32
CA HIS A 110 -12.10 9.65 -4.71
C HIS A 110 -13.23 9.14 -5.62
N ALA A 111 -12.91 8.29 -6.60
CA ALA A 111 -13.91 7.69 -7.48
C ALA A 111 -14.94 6.87 -6.68
N THR A 112 -14.48 6.14 -5.66
CA THR A 112 -15.35 5.35 -4.77
C THR A 112 -16.22 6.25 -3.89
N ASP A 113 -15.67 7.34 -3.35
CA ASP A 113 -16.43 8.31 -2.56
C ASP A 113 -17.49 9.06 -3.37
N LEU A 114 -17.15 9.49 -4.59
CA LEU A 114 -18.05 10.20 -5.50
C LEU A 114 -19.24 9.34 -5.92
N THR A 115 -18.98 8.08 -6.27
CA THR A 115 -20.04 7.19 -6.75
C THR A 115 -20.94 6.65 -5.63
N ARG A 116 -20.55 6.77 -4.35
CA ARG A 116 -21.23 6.17 -3.18
C ARG A 116 -21.61 4.69 -3.34
N LYS A 117 -21.10 4.03 -4.39
CA LYS A 117 -21.37 2.63 -4.66
C LYS A 117 -20.57 1.85 -3.62
N ASN A 118 -21.28 1.23 -2.69
CA ASN A 118 -20.67 0.28 -1.76
C ASN A 118 -19.81 -0.71 -2.56
N THR A 119 -18.60 -0.91 -2.07
CA THR A 119 -17.47 -1.55 -2.73
C THR A 119 -17.83 -2.83 -3.53
N HIS A 120 -17.33 -2.90 -4.76
CA HIS A 120 -17.11 -4.11 -5.58
C HIS A 120 -18.31 -4.97 -6.04
N LYS A 121 -19.00 -4.59 -7.12
CA LYS A 121 -19.32 -5.51 -8.25
C LYS A 121 -19.39 -4.69 -9.54
N SER A 122 -18.67 -5.11 -10.58
CA SER A 122 -18.56 -4.50 -11.93
C SER A 122 -17.52 -3.40 -12.13
N SER A 123 -16.24 -3.68 -11.88
CA SER A 123 -15.27 -3.22 -12.87
C SER A 123 -15.41 -4.14 -14.08
N ASN A 124 -15.60 -3.59 -15.28
CA ASN A 124 -15.75 -4.39 -16.50
C ASN A 124 -14.44 -5.08 -16.92
N ASN A 125 -13.35 -4.85 -16.17
CA ASN A 125 -12.02 -5.34 -16.46
C ASN A 125 -11.75 -6.66 -15.69
N PRO A 126 -11.52 -7.79 -16.39
CA PRO A 126 -11.33 -9.11 -15.76
C PRO A 126 -10.11 -9.16 -14.82
N VAL A 127 -9.08 -8.36 -15.07
CA VAL A 127 -7.86 -8.30 -14.23
C VAL A 127 -8.17 -7.70 -12.87
N LEU A 128 -8.90 -6.58 -12.83
CA LEU A 128 -9.35 -5.98 -11.57
C LEU A 128 -10.32 -6.89 -10.83
N ASN A 129 -11.21 -7.56 -11.58
CA ASN A 129 -12.18 -8.44 -10.95
C ASN A 129 -11.48 -9.62 -10.26
N LEU A 130 -10.46 -10.22 -10.87
CA LEU A 130 -9.64 -11.24 -10.23
C LEU A 130 -8.87 -10.69 -9.01
N TYR A 131 -8.31 -9.48 -9.14
CA TYR A 131 -7.57 -8.80 -8.06
C TYR A 131 -8.40 -8.60 -6.79
N TYR A 132 -9.66 -8.18 -6.95
CA TYR A 132 -10.56 -7.89 -5.83
C TYR A 132 -11.45 -9.07 -5.41
N THR A 133 -11.70 -10.05 -6.28
CA THR A 133 -12.51 -11.23 -5.95
C THR A 133 -11.76 -12.21 -5.05
N SER A 134 -10.45 -12.37 -5.25
CA SER A 134 -9.64 -13.30 -4.46
C SER A 134 -8.82 -12.57 -3.39
N ARG A 135 -9.30 -12.63 -2.14
CA ARG A 135 -8.58 -12.06 -0.98
C ARG A 135 -7.16 -12.64 -0.82
N SER A 136 -6.97 -13.92 -1.16
CA SER A 136 -5.66 -14.57 -1.13
C SER A 136 -4.71 -14.00 -2.19
N PHE A 137 -5.22 -13.71 -3.38
CA PHE A 137 -4.41 -13.11 -4.45
C PHE A 137 -4.05 -11.66 -4.12
N LEU A 138 -4.99 -10.87 -3.60
CA LEU A 138 -4.71 -9.51 -3.11
C LEU A 138 -3.60 -9.52 -2.05
N PHE A 139 -3.74 -10.38 -1.04
CA PHE A 139 -2.73 -10.51 0.02
C PHE A 139 -1.37 -10.92 -0.55
N PHE A 140 -1.32 -11.92 -1.43
CA PHE A 140 -0.08 -12.36 -2.07
C PHE A 140 0.60 -11.23 -2.85
N MET A 141 -0.16 -10.45 -3.62
CA MET A 141 0.37 -9.33 -4.40
C MET A 141 0.88 -8.19 -3.50
N CYS A 142 0.14 -7.83 -2.44
CA CYS A 142 0.59 -6.85 -1.44
C CYS A 142 1.86 -7.33 -0.74
N PHE A 143 1.83 -8.54 -0.18
CA PHE A 143 2.94 -9.13 0.55
C PHE A 143 4.19 -9.27 -0.34
N GLY A 144 4.04 -9.75 -1.57
CA GLY A 144 5.18 -9.93 -2.46
C GLY A 144 5.82 -8.61 -2.90
N ASN A 145 5.03 -7.55 -3.10
CA ASN A 145 5.54 -6.21 -3.34
C ASN A 145 6.31 -5.68 -2.12
N GLU A 146 5.70 -5.80 -0.93
CA GLU A 146 6.32 -5.38 0.32
C GLU A 146 7.63 -6.14 0.60
N ALA A 147 7.61 -7.45 0.37
CA ALA A 147 8.77 -8.32 0.49
C ALA A 147 9.88 -7.90 -0.50
N PHE A 148 9.55 -7.59 -1.76
CA PHE A 148 10.54 -7.14 -2.74
C PHE A 148 11.30 -5.90 -2.25
N PHE A 149 10.58 -4.82 -1.91
CA PHE A 149 11.21 -3.57 -1.50
C PHE A 149 11.86 -3.66 -0.11
N GLY A 150 11.24 -4.40 0.82
CA GLY A 150 11.82 -4.68 2.14
C GLY A 150 13.11 -5.49 2.06
N LEU A 151 13.18 -6.48 1.17
CA LEU A 151 14.40 -7.26 0.93
C LEU A 151 15.48 -6.43 0.24
N LEU A 152 15.13 -5.55 -0.72
CA LEU A 152 16.09 -4.61 -1.29
C LEU A 152 16.69 -3.69 -0.23
N TYR A 153 15.87 -3.25 0.73
CA TYR A 153 16.31 -2.41 1.84
C TYR A 153 17.27 -3.19 2.74
N ILE A 154 16.92 -4.41 3.17
CA ILE A 154 17.82 -5.26 3.96
C ILE A 154 19.12 -5.54 3.19
N ASN A 155 19.02 -5.83 1.89
CA ASN A 155 20.16 -6.11 1.02
C ASN A 155 21.16 -4.95 0.91
N ALA A 156 20.72 -3.70 1.14
CA ALA A 156 21.62 -2.55 1.16
C ALA A 156 22.60 -2.58 2.34
N PHE A 157 22.23 -3.26 3.44
CA PHE A 157 23.04 -3.36 4.66
C PHE A 157 23.64 -4.76 4.85
N TRP A 158 22.90 -5.80 4.52
CA TRP A 158 23.30 -7.19 4.66
C TRP A 158 22.85 -8.00 3.45
N GLN A 159 23.80 -8.41 2.63
CA GLN A 159 23.55 -9.15 1.39
C GLN A 159 23.28 -10.65 1.63
N GLY A 160 23.63 -11.14 2.82
CA GLY A 160 23.53 -12.56 3.17
C GLY A 160 24.73 -13.39 2.72
N PRO A 161 24.72 -14.70 3.04
CA PRO A 161 25.79 -15.61 2.65
C PRO A 161 25.93 -15.65 1.13
N ALA A 162 27.17 -15.64 0.65
CA ALA A 162 27.48 -15.81 -0.77
C ALA A 162 27.14 -17.24 -1.20
N LEU A 163 26.32 -17.37 -2.23
CA LEU A 163 26.02 -18.63 -2.89
C LEU A 163 27.03 -18.88 -4.02
N VAL A 164 26.96 -20.07 -4.62
CA VAL A 164 27.81 -20.46 -5.75
C VAL A 164 27.60 -19.46 -6.90
N GLY A 165 28.71 -18.91 -7.42
CA GLY A 165 28.68 -17.97 -8.56
C GLY A 165 28.62 -16.48 -8.19
N GLY A 166 28.90 -16.10 -6.94
CA GLY A 166 28.95 -14.68 -6.52
C GLY A 166 27.57 -14.03 -6.35
N VAL A 167 26.51 -14.83 -6.37
CA VAL A 167 25.14 -14.38 -6.11
C VAL A 167 24.91 -14.38 -4.59
N HIS A 168 24.38 -13.28 -4.08
CA HIS A 168 24.05 -13.16 -2.65
C HIS A 168 22.59 -13.57 -2.38
N LEU A 169 22.35 -14.23 -1.24
CA LEU A 169 21.04 -14.77 -0.89
C LEU A 169 19.92 -13.71 -0.89
N MET A 170 20.13 -12.55 -0.29
CA MET A 170 19.09 -11.52 -0.20
C MET A 170 18.73 -10.96 -1.58
N GLY A 171 19.73 -10.72 -2.43
CA GLY A 171 19.51 -10.31 -3.81
C GLY A 171 18.75 -11.35 -4.64
N LEU A 172 19.03 -12.64 -4.45
CA LEU A 172 18.31 -13.73 -5.12
C LEU A 172 16.83 -13.78 -4.70
N ILE A 173 16.55 -13.69 -3.41
CA ILE A 173 15.16 -13.72 -2.91
C ILE A 173 14.42 -12.47 -3.39
N ALA A 174 15.04 -11.29 -3.34
CA ALA A 174 14.46 -10.07 -3.92
C ALA A 174 14.14 -10.27 -5.42
N PHE A 175 15.05 -10.87 -6.19
CA PHE A 175 14.81 -11.16 -7.60
C PHE A 175 13.61 -12.10 -7.83
N ILE A 176 13.37 -13.07 -6.94
CA ILE A 176 12.18 -13.94 -7.00
C ILE A 176 10.88 -13.15 -6.80
N PHE A 177 10.88 -12.13 -5.94
CA PHE A 177 9.72 -11.26 -5.69
C PHE A 177 9.55 -10.13 -6.71
N PHE A 178 10.58 -9.83 -7.52
CA PHE A 178 10.52 -8.77 -8.52
C PHE A 178 9.35 -8.90 -9.52
N PRO A 179 9.04 -10.08 -10.09
CA PRO A 179 7.86 -10.24 -10.96
C PRO A 179 6.55 -9.85 -10.27
N VAL A 180 6.42 -10.14 -8.97
CA VAL A 180 5.22 -9.78 -8.19
C VAL A 180 5.11 -8.26 -8.03
N ALA A 181 6.20 -7.59 -7.68
CA ALA A 181 6.24 -6.12 -7.58
C ALA A 181 5.99 -5.43 -8.92
N PHE A 182 6.54 -5.98 -10.01
CA PHE A 182 6.32 -5.49 -11.36
C PHE A 182 4.84 -5.62 -11.77
N VAL A 183 4.26 -6.82 -11.62
CA VAL A 183 2.84 -7.05 -11.92
C VAL A 183 1.94 -6.17 -11.03
N LYS A 184 2.28 -5.98 -9.74
CA LYS A 184 1.55 -5.07 -8.86
C LYS A 184 1.55 -3.64 -9.38
N THR A 185 2.71 -3.14 -9.82
CA THR A 185 2.83 -1.79 -10.41
C THR A 185 1.96 -1.66 -11.67
N LEU A 186 1.94 -2.68 -12.53
CA LEU A 186 1.05 -2.71 -13.70
C LEU A 186 -0.43 -2.70 -13.30
N ILE A 187 -0.83 -3.47 -12.29
CA ILE A 187 -2.22 -3.46 -11.79
C ILE A 187 -2.59 -2.06 -11.25
N SER A 188 -1.68 -1.39 -10.54
CA SER A 188 -1.88 0.00 -10.08
C SER A 188 -2.10 0.97 -11.26
N LEU A 189 -1.40 0.78 -12.39
CA LEU A 189 -1.69 1.57 -13.61
C LEU A 189 -3.10 1.29 -14.16
N VAL A 190 -3.53 0.03 -14.19
CA VAL A 190 -4.90 -0.31 -14.61
C VAL A 190 -5.93 0.27 -13.64
N HIS A 191 -5.65 0.29 -12.33
CA HIS A 191 -6.48 0.96 -11.34
C HIS A 191 -6.61 2.45 -11.62
N LEU A 192 -5.50 3.13 -11.95
CA LEU A 192 -5.51 4.55 -12.27
C LEU A 192 -6.40 4.85 -13.49
N VAL A 193 -6.27 4.07 -14.56
CA VAL A 193 -7.09 4.24 -15.78
C VAL A 193 -8.57 3.96 -15.48
N THR A 194 -8.87 2.87 -14.77
CA THR A 194 -10.25 2.49 -14.44
C THR A 194 -10.91 3.54 -13.54
N ALA A 195 -10.18 4.04 -12.53
CA ALA A 195 -10.69 5.10 -11.65
C ALA A 195 -10.94 6.41 -12.42
N SER A 196 -10.06 6.75 -13.37
CA SER A 196 -10.24 7.92 -14.24
C SER A 196 -11.53 7.79 -15.06
N GLN A 197 -11.80 6.61 -15.63
CA GLN A 197 -13.02 6.34 -16.38
C GLN A 197 -14.27 6.50 -15.49
N THR A 198 -14.25 5.97 -14.27
CA THR A 198 -15.36 6.11 -13.32
C THR A 198 -15.66 7.59 -12.99
N VAL A 199 -14.63 8.41 -12.81
CA VAL A 199 -14.83 9.85 -12.55
C VAL A 199 -15.43 10.55 -13.77
N VAL A 200 -14.92 10.27 -14.98
CA VAL A 200 -15.45 10.86 -16.21
C VAL A 200 -16.91 10.44 -16.45
N GLU A 201 -17.26 9.18 -16.20
CA GLU A 201 -18.64 8.70 -16.29
C GLU A 201 -19.57 9.49 -15.36
N HIS A 202 -19.14 9.72 -14.11
CA HIS A 202 -19.88 10.52 -13.15
C HIS A 202 -20.08 11.98 -13.62
N ASP A 203 -19.04 12.61 -14.16
CA ASP A 203 -19.13 13.96 -14.71
C ASP A 203 -20.11 14.03 -15.90
N VAL A 204 -20.09 13.04 -16.79
CA VAL A 204 -21.02 12.94 -17.92
C VAL A 204 -22.47 12.81 -17.43
N GLU A 205 -22.72 11.99 -16.41
CA GLU A 205 -24.04 11.85 -15.79
C GLU A 205 -24.55 13.18 -15.21
N LEU A 206 -23.69 13.91 -14.48
CA LEU A 206 -24.02 15.22 -13.92
C LEU A 206 -24.28 16.29 -15.00
N ILE A 207 -23.50 16.28 -16.08
CA ILE A 207 -23.72 17.20 -17.20
C ILE A 207 -25.06 16.91 -17.88
N ASN A 208 -25.40 15.64 -18.08
CA ASN A 208 -26.65 15.22 -18.70
C ASN A 208 -27.86 15.52 -17.81
N SER A 209 -27.74 15.41 -16.50
CA SER A 209 -28.83 15.76 -15.57
C SER A 209 -29.11 17.26 -15.52
N ARG A 210 -28.10 18.12 -15.77
CA ARG A 210 -28.27 19.58 -15.83
C ARG A 210 -28.91 20.06 -17.14
N LYS A 211 -28.87 19.24 -18.19
CA LYS A 211 -29.47 19.56 -19.51
C LYS A 211 -30.95 19.18 -19.61
N LYS A 212 -31.48 18.45 -18.63
CA LYS A 212 -32.91 18.13 -18.50
C LYS A 212 -33.58 19.14 -17.57
#